data_AF-A0A7W1JKS1-F1
#
_entry.id   AF-A0A7W1JKS1-F1
#
_cell.length_a   1.000
_cell.length_b   1.000
_cell.length_c   1.000
_cell.angle_alpha   90.00
_cell.angle_beta   90.00
_cell.angle_gamma   90.00
#
_symmetry.space_group_name_H-M   'P 1'
#
loop_
_entity.id
_entity.type
_entity.pdbx_description
1 polymer ?
#
loop_
_entity_poly.entity_id
_entity_poly.type
_entity_poly.pdbx_seq_one_letter_code
_entity_poly.pdbx_strand_id
1 'polypeptide(L)'
;MAFQQFNLFPQMTAVENVLCGPMCLKEADQKSVRKRALELMERVGLGDKADEHPIRLSGGQQQRVAIARALAMQPEVMLFDEPTSALDPELTGEVLAVMKSLATDLYMPMMVVTHEMGFAREVADRMAFFHEGVILEEGPPAQIFGNTQRAETRTFLDAVL
;
A
#
# COMPACT_ATOMS: atom_id res chain seq x y z
N MET A 1 8.08 2.97 -0.41
CA MET A 1 6.92 3.71 0.13
C MET A 1 5.89 3.88 -0.97
N ALA A 2 4.62 3.62 -0.67
CA ALA A 2 3.47 3.94 -1.52
C ALA A 2 2.73 5.14 -0.91
N PHE A 3 2.47 6.16 -1.74
CA PHE A 3 1.88 7.42 -1.32
C PHE A 3 0.38 7.48 -1.66
N GLN A 4 -0.32 8.46 -1.08
CA GLN A 4 -1.70 8.81 -1.43
C GLN A 4 -1.83 9.21 -2.91
N GLN A 5 -0.82 9.89 -3.46
CA GLN A 5 -0.69 10.13 -4.90
C GLN A 5 0.20 9.04 -5.52
N PHE A 6 -0.29 8.38 -6.58
CA PHE A 6 0.36 7.21 -7.20
C PHE A 6 1.81 7.49 -7.66
N ASN A 7 2.12 8.75 -7.95
CA ASN A 7 3.43 9.27 -8.36
C ASN A 7 4.05 8.47 -9.52
N LEU A 8 3.23 7.94 -10.43
CA LEU A 8 3.69 7.22 -11.61
C LEU A 8 4.23 8.20 -12.65
N PHE A 9 5.26 7.80 -13.38
CA PHE A 9 5.78 8.54 -14.52
C PHE A 9 4.81 8.37 -15.71
N PRO A 10 4.17 9.45 -16.19
CA PRO A 10 3.11 9.35 -17.19
C PRO A 10 3.64 8.94 -18.58
N GLN A 11 4.92 9.22 -18.85
CA GLN A 11 5.59 8.89 -20.11
C GLN A 11 6.10 7.44 -20.17
N MET A 12 6.00 6.70 -19.07
CA MET A 12 6.40 5.30 -18.97
C MET A 12 5.15 4.41 -18.93
N THR A 13 5.23 3.19 -19.43
CA THR A 13 4.22 2.16 -19.23
C THR A 13 4.18 1.70 -17.77
N ALA A 14 3.20 0.88 -17.40
CA ALA A 14 3.08 0.32 -16.06
C ALA A 14 4.32 -0.52 -15.69
N VAL A 15 4.77 -1.41 -16.58
CA VAL A 15 5.96 -2.23 -16.35
C VAL A 15 7.23 -1.37 -16.30
N GLU A 16 7.31 -0.33 -17.13
CA GLU A 16 8.42 0.64 -17.12
C GLU A 16 8.52 1.41 -15.80
N ASN A 17 7.37 1.78 -15.23
CA ASN A 17 7.32 2.37 -13.90
C ASN A 17 7.89 1.42 -12.83
N VAL A 18 7.55 0.13 -12.90
CA VAL A 18 8.01 -0.88 -11.94
C VAL A 18 9.51 -1.15 -12.05
N LEU A 19 10.07 -1.19 -13.26
CA LEU A 19 11.50 -1.44 -13.50
C LEU A 19 12.39 -0.21 -13.31
N CYS A 20 11.84 1.00 -13.28
CA CYS A 20 12.59 2.25 -13.26
C CYS A 20 13.62 2.30 -12.12
N GLY A 21 13.21 1.98 -10.89
CA GLY A 21 14.09 1.99 -9.71
C GLY A 21 15.27 1.02 -9.83
N PRO A 22 15.02 -0.30 -10.00
CA PRO A 22 16.10 -1.29 -10.10
C PRO A 22 17.07 -1.05 -11.26
N MET A 23 16.56 -0.59 -12.41
CA MET A 23 17.41 -0.25 -13.56
C MET A 23 18.33 0.94 -13.28
N CYS A 24 17.85 1.96 -12.55
CA CYS A 24 18.65 3.12 -12.19
C CYS A 24 19.79 2.77 -11.22
N LEU A 25 19.58 1.80 -10.32
CA LEU A 25 20.62 1.37 -9.37
C LEU A 25 21.63 0.38 -9.96
N LYS A 26 21.42 -0.11 -11.19
CA LYS A 26 22.28 -1.11 -11.87
C LYS A 26 22.53 -2.38 -11.05
N GLU A 27 21.58 -2.75 -10.18
CA GLU A 27 21.72 -3.87 -9.25
C GLU A 27 21.57 -5.24 -9.92
N ALA A 28 21.09 -5.31 -11.16
CA ALA A 28 20.82 -6.56 -11.85
C ALA A 28 20.81 -6.44 -13.38
N ASP A 29 20.91 -7.59 -14.05
CA ASP A 29 20.73 -7.71 -15.51
C ASP A 29 19.32 -7.28 -15.95
N GLN A 30 19.22 -6.59 -17.08
CA GLN A 30 17.95 -6.03 -17.56
C GLN A 30 16.88 -7.10 -17.75
N LYS A 31 17.28 -8.32 -18.16
CA LYS A 31 16.36 -9.43 -18.38
C LYS A 31 15.76 -9.94 -17.07
N SER A 32 16.56 -10.02 -15.99
CA SER A 32 16.07 -10.47 -14.69
C SER A 32 15.17 -9.43 -14.03
N VAL A 33 15.52 -8.14 -14.13
CA VAL A 33 14.68 -7.04 -13.63
C VAL A 33 13.33 -7.03 -14.33
N ARG A 34 13.31 -7.16 -15.66
CA ARG A 34 12.05 -7.19 -16.42
C ARG A 34 11.18 -8.39 -16.04
N LYS A 35 11.78 -9.58 -15.86
CA LYS A 35 11.06 -10.78 -15.41
C LYS A 35 10.40 -10.55 -14.04
N ARG A 36 11.16 -10.01 -13.07
CA ARG A 36 10.64 -9.67 -11.74
C ARG A 36 9.53 -8.63 -11.80
N ALA A 37 9.66 -7.61 -12.65
CA ALA A 37 8.63 -6.59 -12.83
C ALA A 37 7.31 -7.20 -13.34
N LEU A 38 7.38 -8.12 -14.30
CA LEU A 38 6.20 -8.83 -14.81
C LEU A 38 5.56 -9.73 -13.74
N GLU A 39 6.35 -10.47 -12.97
CA GLU A 39 5.85 -11.29 -11.85
C GLU A 39 5.16 -10.42 -10.77
N LEU A 40 5.68 -9.22 -10.50
CA LEU A 40 5.04 -8.27 -9.59
C LEU A 40 3.75 -7.70 -10.17
N MET A 41 3.71 -7.40 -11.47
CA MET A 41 2.50 -6.96 -12.17
C MET A 41 1.41 -8.03 -12.12
N GLU A 42 1.76 -9.30 -12.33
CA GLU A 42 0.84 -10.43 -12.18
C GLU A 42 0.34 -10.55 -10.73
N ARG A 43 1.23 -10.44 -9.74
CA ARG A 43 0.87 -10.50 -8.32
C ARG A 43 -0.14 -9.43 -7.92
N VAL A 44 -0.02 -8.21 -8.45
CA VAL A 44 -0.99 -7.14 -8.20
C VAL A 44 -2.20 -7.21 -9.14
N GLY A 45 -2.35 -8.27 -9.94
CA GLY A 45 -3.49 -8.49 -10.82
C GLY A 45 -3.55 -7.54 -12.02
N LEU A 46 -2.39 -7.15 -12.56
CA LEU A 46 -2.23 -6.23 -13.69
C LEU A 46 -1.28 -6.77 -14.78
N GLY A 47 -1.08 -8.08 -14.86
CA GLY A 47 -0.20 -8.70 -15.85
C GLY A 47 -0.58 -8.36 -17.30
N ASP A 48 -1.88 -8.28 -17.61
CA ASP A 48 -2.43 -7.91 -18.92
C ASP A 48 -2.36 -6.40 -19.21
N LYS A 49 -1.98 -5.58 -18.22
CA LYS A 49 -1.86 -4.13 -18.30
C LYS A 49 -0.41 -3.65 -18.26
N ALA A 50 0.56 -4.56 -18.37
CA ALA A 50 1.98 -4.25 -18.29
C ALA A 50 2.43 -3.13 -19.24
N ASP A 51 1.92 -3.14 -20.47
CA ASP A 51 2.30 -2.20 -21.53
C ASP A 51 1.40 -0.94 -21.60
N GLU A 52 0.43 -0.78 -20.69
CA GLU A 52 -0.43 0.40 -20.66
C GLU A 52 0.22 1.58 -19.95
N HIS A 53 -0.05 2.79 -20.43
CA HIS A 53 0.35 4.02 -19.76
C HIS A 53 -0.59 4.38 -18.59
N PRO A 54 -0.10 5.06 -17.53
CA PRO A 54 -0.92 5.41 -16.35
C PRO A 54 -2.25 6.10 -16.66
N ILE A 55 -2.31 6.93 -17.71
CA ILE A 55 -3.53 7.62 -18.12
C ILE A 55 -4.68 6.67 -18.56
N ARG A 56 -4.35 5.42 -18.90
CA ARG A 56 -5.32 4.38 -19.28
C ARG A 56 -5.70 3.45 -18.14
N LEU A 57 -5.16 3.68 -16.95
CA LEU A 57 -5.41 2.88 -15.74
C LEU A 57 -6.37 3.61 -14.82
N SER A 58 -7.29 2.88 -14.18
CA SER A 58 -8.12 3.42 -13.10
C SER A 58 -7.25 3.80 -11.89
N GLY A 59 -7.77 4.61 -10.95
CA GLY A 59 -7.02 4.98 -9.75
C GLY A 59 -6.52 3.77 -8.95
N GLY A 60 -7.39 2.76 -8.74
CA GLY A 60 -7.01 1.53 -8.05
C GLY A 60 -5.93 0.73 -8.80
N GLN A 61 -5.97 0.71 -10.13
CA GLN A 61 -4.93 0.09 -10.95
C GLN A 61 -3.61 0.87 -10.84
N GLN A 62 -3.64 2.20 -10.92
CA GLN A 62 -2.44 3.02 -10.74
C GLN A 62 -1.81 2.82 -9.36
N GLN A 63 -2.62 2.68 -8.31
CA GLN A 63 -2.10 2.41 -6.98
C GLN A 63 -1.47 1.02 -6.88
N ARG A 64 -2.09 0.00 -7.48
CA ARG A 64 -1.51 -1.35 -7.57
C ARG A 64 -0.17 -1.35 -8.33
N VAL A 65 -0.03 -0.55 -9.39
CA VAL A 65 1.27 -0.33 -10.07
C VAL A 65 2.27 0.36 -9.12
N ALA A 66 1.85 1.37 -8.36
CA ALA A 66 2.73 2.06 -7.41
C ALA A 66 3.25 1.11 -6.32
N ILE A 67 2.41 0.19 -5.83
CA ILE A 67 2.80 -0.87 -4.91
C ILE A 67 3.82 -1.81 -5.57
N ALA A 68 3.52 -2.32 -6.77
CA ALA A 68 4.45 -3.19 -7.51
C ALA A 68 5.82 -2.52 -7.73
N ARG A 69 5.83 -1.21 -8.05
CA ARG A 69 7.06 -0.42 -8.18
C ARG A 69 7.85 -0.35 -6.89
N ALA A 70 7.19 -0.12 -5.76
CA ALA A 70 7.87 -0.11 -4.46
C ALA A 70 8.45 -1.48 -4.12
N LEU A 71 7.71 -2.57 -4.38
CA LEU A 71 8.15 -3.94 -4.17
C LEU A 71 9.31 -4.36 -5.09
N ALA A 72 9.42 -3.77 -6.28
CA ALA A 72 10.49 -4.06 -7.21
C ALA A 72 11.88 -3.70 -6.66
N MET A 73 11.95 -2.84 -5.64
CA MET A 73 13.18 -2.49 -4.91
C MET A 73 13.56 -3.50 -3.83
N GLN A 74 12.75 -4.55 -3.63
CA GLN A 74 12.94 -5.55 -2.57
C GLN A 74 13.15 -4.94 -1.17
N PRO A 75 12.26 -4.05 -0.72
CA PRO A 75 12.42 -3.39 0.56
C PRO A 75 12.23 -4.38 1.72
N GLU A 76 12.95 -4.15 2.81
CA GLU A 76 12.74 -4.86 4.09
C GLU A 76 11.46 -4.41 4.78
N VAL A 77 11.00 -3.18 4.52
CA VAL A 77 9.79 -2.58 5.13
C VAL A 77 9.00 -1.80 4.09
N MET A 78 7.67 -1.99 4.07
CA MET A 78 6.76 -1.20 3.26
C MET A 78 6.05 -0.12 4.08
N LEU A 79 6.15 1.12 3.63
CA LEU A 79 5.44 2.26 4.19
C LEU A 79 4.28 2.63 3.26
N PHE A 80 3.08 2.73 3.82
CA PHE A 80 1.87 3.16 3.13
C PHE A 80 1.32 4.41 3.81
N ASP A 81 1.16 5.47 3.05
CA ASP A 81 0.59 6.73 3.51
C ASP A 81 -0.76 6.94 2.83
N GLU A 82 -1.84 6.65 3.55
CA GLU A 82 -3.23 6.78 3.10
C GLU A 82 -3.48 6.22 1.68
N PRO A 83 -3.16 4.94 1.45
CA PRO A 83 -3.05 4.40 0.10
C PRO A 83 -4.38 4.32 -0.65
N THR A 84 -5.51 4.49 0.03
CA THR A 84 -6.86 4.36 -0.52
C THR A 84 -7.65 5.66 -0.50
N SER A 85 -7.17 6.72 0.16
CA SER A 85 -7.94 7.95 0.37
C SER A 85 -8.24 8.74 -0.91
N ALA A 86 -7.47 8.53 -1.97
CA ALA A 86 -7.69 9.16 -3.28
C ALA A 86 -8.51 8.29 -4.24
N LEU A 87 -9.09 7.19 -3.76
CA LEU A 87 -9.82 6.22 -4.57
C LEU A 87 -11.31 6.25 -4.27
N ASP A 88 -12.11 5.99 -5.31
CA ASP A 88 -13.53 5.73 -5.13
C ASP A 88 -13.74 4.46 -4.27
N PRO A 89 -14.77 4.41 -3.40
CA PRO A 89 -15.01 3.28 -2.51
C PRO A 89 -15.06 1.91 -3.19
N GLU A 90 -15.52 1.88 -4.45
CA GLU A 90 -15.59 0.66 -5.27
C GLU A 90 -14.20 0.08 -5.61
N LEU A 91 -13.16 0.93 -5.68
CA LEU A 91 -11.79 0.55 -6.05
C LEU A 91 -10.89 0.26 -4.83
N THR A 92 -11.27 0.74 -3.65
CA THR A 92 -10.53 0.56 -2.39
C THR A 92 -10.29 -0.91 -2.06
N GLY A 93 -11.29 -1.76 -2.27
CA GLY A 93 -11.22 -3.20 -1.97
C GLY A 93 -10.09 -3.92 -2.71
N GLU A 94 -9.83 -3.56 -3.96
CA GLU A 94 -8.77 -4.19 -4.77
C GLU A 94 -7.37 -3.86 -4.22
N VAL A 95 -7.17 -2.64 -3.75
CA VAL A 95 -5.89 -2.19 -3.17
C VAL A 95 -5.67 -2.83 -1.80
N LEU A 96 -6.70 -2.84 -0.96
CA LEU A 96 -6.65 -3.47 0.37
C LEU A 96 -6.38 -4.99 0.25
N ALA A 97 -6.94 -5.66 -0.75
CA ALA A 97 -6.68 -7.08 -1.00
C ALA A 97 -5.21 -7.35 -1.32
N VAL A 98 -4.58 -6.50 -2.16
CA VAL A 98 -3.14 -6.59 -2.42
C VAL A 98 -2.35 -6.36 -1.13
N MET A 99 -2.65 -5.30 -0.37
CA MET A 99 -1.94 -5.01 0.89
C MET A 99 -2.05 -6.15 1.90
N LYS A 100 -3.24 -6.75 2.01
CA LYS A 100 -3.47 -7.93 2.85
C LYS A 100 -2.61 -9.10 2.42
N SER A 101 -2.54 -9.40 1.12
CA SER A 101 -1.66 -10.47 0.60
C SER A 101 -0.18 -10.23 0.92
N LEU A 102 0.28 -8.96 0.92
CA LEU A 102 1.66 -8.64 1.31
C LEU A 102 1.91 -8.91 2.79
N ALA A 103 0.93 -8.64 3.65
CA ALA A 103 1.00 -8.93 5.07
C ALA A 103 0.97 -10.43 5.35
N THR A 104 0.02 -11.15 4.75
CA THR A 104 -0.30 -12.54 5.11
C THR A 104 0.54 -13.56 4.36
N ASP A 105 0.82 -13.32 3.09
CA ASP A 105 1.45 -14.32 2.22
C ASP A 105 2.96 -14.12 2.14
N LEU A 106 3.41 -12.86 2.19
CA LEU A 106 4.83 -12.51 2.18
C LEU A 106 5.40 -12.20 3.56
N TYR A 107 4.57 -12.11 4.60
CA TYR A 107 4.98 -11.71 5.95
C TYR A 107 5.82 -10.42 5.94
N MET A 108 5.46 -9.50 5.04
CA MET A 108 6.21 -8.27 4.84
C MET A 108 5.98 -7.33 6.02
N PRO A 109 7.02 -6.78 6.65
CA PRO A 109 6.86 -5.71 7.63
C PRO A 109 6.24 -4.48 6.97
N MET A 110 5.15 -3.98 7.55
CA MET A 110 4.44 -2.82 7.01
C MET A 110 4.12 -1.79 8.09
N MET A 111 4.19 -0.51 7.73
CA MET A 111 3.61 0.59 8.49
C MET A 111 2.60 1.30 7.60
N VAL A 112 1.37 1.43 8.09
CA VAL A 112 0.24 1.92 7.31
C VAL A 112 -0.43 3.05 8.06
N VAL A 113 -0.49 4.22 7.43
CA VAL A 113 -1.40 5.31 7.81
C VAL A 113 -2.70 5.10 7.04
N THR A 114 -3.82 4.91 7.74
CA THR A 114 -5.11 4.64 7.09
C THR A 114 -6.28 4.99 7.99
N HIS A 115 -7.41 5.33 7.36
CA HIS A 115 -8.73 5.41 8.01
C HIS A 115 -9.58 4.15 7.78
N GLU A 116 -9.08 3.16 7.03
CA GLU A 116 -9.75 1.89 6.75
C GLU A 116 -9.70 0.95 7.98
N MET A 117 -10.55 1.21 8.97
CA MET A 117 -10.55 0.51 10.26
C MET A 117 -10.83 -1.00 10.13
N GLY A 118 -11.62 -1.41 9.13
CA GLY A 118 -11.85 -2.82 8.82
C GLY A 118 -10.57 -3.55 8.43
N PHE A 119 -9.76 -2.92 7.57
CA PHE A 119 -8.44 -3.46 7.19
C PHE A 119 -7.48 -3.48 8.38
N ALA A 120 -7.42 -2.40 9.17
CA ALA A 120 -6.57 -2.33 10.34
C ALA A 120 -6.92 -3.42 11.37
N ARG A 121 -8.21 -3.66 11.62
CA ARG A 121 -8.68 -4.72 12.52
C ARG A 121 -8.29 -6.12 12.04
N GLU A 122 -8.25 -6.35 10.74
CA GLU A 122 -7.98 -7.68 10.17
C GLU A 122 -6.48 -7.99 10.05
N VAL A 123 -5.66 -6.98 9.73
CA VAL A 123 -4.27 -7.20 9.30
C VAL A 123 -3.24 -6.66 10.29
N ALA A 124 -3.57 -5.66 11.11
CA ALA A 124 -2.58 -5.02 11.96
C ALA A 124 -2.26 -5.83 13.22
N ASP A 125 -0.98 -6.00 13.53
CA ASP A 125 -0.54 -6.55 14.83
C ASP A 125 -0.66 -5.51 15.95
N ARG A 126 -0.39 -4.24 15.61
CA ARG A 126 -0.42 -3.09 16.52
C ARG A 126 -0.99 -1.87 15.81
N MET A 127 -1.66 -1.02 16.57
CA MET A 127 -2.18 0.27 16.15
C MET A 127 -1.64 1.36 17.08
N ALA A 128 -1.41 2.54 16.52
CA ALA A 128 -1.02 3.74 17.24
C ALA A 128 -1.93 4.90 16.82
N PHE A 129 -2.59 5.51 17.79
CA PHE A 129 -3.40 6.70 17.59
C PHE A 129 -2.55 7.94 17.86
N PHE A 130 -2.36 8.75 16.82
CA PHE A 130 -1.65 10.01 16.89
C PHE A 130 -2.62 11.16 17.13
N HIS A 131 -2.32 12.02 18.09
CA HIS A 131 -3.06 13.24 18.37
C HIS A 131 -2.08 14.36 18.75
N GLU A 132 -2.20 15.53 18.13
CA GLU A 132 -1.34 16.70 18.39
C GLU A 132 0.18 16.39 18.37
N GLY A 133 0.61 15.52 17.45
CA GLY A 133 2.02 15.17 17.28
C GLY A 133 2.57 14.16 18.29
N VAL A 134 1.73 13.58 19.15
CA VAL A 134 2.12 12.50 20.09
C VAL A 134 1.32 11.23 19.83
N ILE A 135 1.92 10.07 20.16
CA ILE A 135 1.19 8.80 20.24
C ILE A 135 0.41 8.82 21.56
N LEU A 136 -0.89 9.09 21.48
CA LEU A 136 -1.75 9.23 22.64
C LEU A 136 -2.17 7.86 23.20
N GLU A 137 -2.37 6.89 22.31
CA GLU A 137 -2.69 5.51 22.65
C GLU A 137 -2.08 4.54 21.63
N GLU A 138 -1.54 3.42 22.10
CA GLU A 138 -1.05 2.34 21.25
C GLU A 138 -1.38 0.96 21.85
N GLY A 139 -1.57 -0.04 21.00
CA GLY A 139 -1.93 -1.39 21.42
C GLY A 139 -2.38 -2.27 20.27
N PRO A 140 -2.66 -3.56 20.53
CA PRO A 140 -3.26 -4.44 19.53
C PRO A 140 -4.67 -3.93 19.14
N PRO A 141 -5.15 -4.20 17.91
CA PRO A 141 -6.48 -3.73 17.47
C PRO A 141 -7.61 -4.08 18.43
N ALA A 142 -7.59 -5.29 19.01
CA ALA A 142 -8.61 -5.71 19.97
C ALA A 142 -8.70 -4.79 21.21
N GLN A 143 -7.57 -4.25 21.67
CA GLN A 143 -7.54 -3.31 22.77
C GLN A 143 -8.02 -1.92 22.33
N ILE A 144 -7.51 -1.41 21.20
CA ILE A 144 -7.86 -0.08 20.71
C ILE A 144 -9.35 0.02 20.38
N PHE A 145 -9.91 -0.96 19.67
CA PHE A 145 -11.33 -0.96 19.31
C PHE A 145 -12.28 -1.38 20.45
N GLY A 146 -11.85 -2.26 21.34
CA GLY A 146 -12.74 -2.87 22.35
C GLY A 146 -12.64 -2.25 23.75
N ASN A 147 -11.49 -1.65 24.09
CA ASN A 147 -11.21 -1.15 25.45
C ASN A 147 -10.21 0.03 25.44
N THR A 148 -10.48 1.04 24.60
CA THR A 148 -9.67 2.27 24.57
C THR A 148 -9.71 2.99 25.94
N GLN A 149 -8.53 3.42 26.38
CA GLN A 149 -8.30 4.09 27.67
C GLN A 149 -8.36 5.62 27.57
N ARG A 150 -8.32 6.18 26.36
CA ARG A 150 -8.30 7.62 26.11
C ARG A 150 -9.64 8.10 25.56
N ALA A 151 -10.16 9.20 26.11
CA ALA A 151 -11.47 9.73 25.72
C ALA A 151 -11.46 10.26 24.28
N GLU A 152 -10.33 10.84 23.87
CA GLU A 152 -10.07 11.37 22.55
C GLU A 152 -10.01 10.25 21.51
N THR A 153 -9.33 9.14 21.82
CA THR A 153 -9.29 7.96 20.97
C THR A 153 -10.68 7.35 20.79
N ARG A 154 -11.48 7.28 21.85
CA ARG A 154 -12.88 6.85 21.75
C ARG A 154 -13.70 7.76 20.84
N THR A 155 -13.59 9.07 21.03
CA THR A 155 -14.33 10.06 20.23
C THR A 155 -13.96 9.98 18.76
N PHE A 156 -12.68 9.74 18.45
CA PHE A 156 -12.22 9.51 17.09
C PHE A 156 -12.82 8.22 16.51
N LEU A 157 -12.74 7.11 17.23
CA LEU A 157 -13.30 5.83 16.78
C LEU A 157 -14.81 5.92 16.54
N ASP A 158 -15.55 6.59 17.42
CA ASP A 158 -17.01 6.79 17.29
C ASP A 158 -17.39 7.63 16.07
N ALA A 159 -16.49 8.47 15.55
CA ALA A 159 -16.73 9.30 14.37
C ALA A 159 -16.40 8.57 13.05
N VAL A 160 -15.59 7.51 13.10
CA VAL A 160 -15.06 6.80 11.92
C VAL A 160 -15.69 5.40 11.74
N LEU A 161 -16.24 4.82 12.81
CA LEU A 161 -16.98 3.54 12.79
C LEU A 161 -18.49 3.74 12.57
#